data_AF-A0A327R8C1-F1
#
_entry.id   AF-A0A327R8C1-F1
#
_cell.length_a   1.000
_cell.length_b   1.000
_cell.length_c   1.000
_cell.angle_alpha   90.00
_cell.angle_beta   90.00
_cell.angle_gamma   90.00
#
_symmetry.space_group_name_H-M   'P 1'
#
loop_
_entity.id
_entity.type
_entity.pdbx_description
1 polymer ?
#
loop_
_entity_poly.entity_id
_entity_poly.type
_entity_poly.pdbx_seq_one_letter_code
_entity_poly.pdbx_strand_id
1 'polypeptide(L)'
;MNKDNAQRNTVIDALLKNETTDWQEVLSTVISAFDCTTGTIHFLDEKSGLLKVQAHQGIPPFLIPKLSEIPIGKGMAGIAAERREPVEMCNLQTDDSGVARPAAKETKVEGSIAAPMMLNGKLYGTLGIAKPVPYDFTKEEVSDLLTIGEKISKKISS
;
A
#
# COMPACT_ATOMS: atom_id res chain seq x y z
N MET A 1 18.50 12.48 -8.49
CA MET A 1 17.96 11.61 -7.43
C MET A 1 17.99 12.40 -6.14
N ASN A 2 16.85 12.73 -5.55
CA ASN A 2 16.81 13.45 -4.26
C ASN A 2 17.41 12.58 -3.15
N LYS A 3 18.13 13.20 -2.21
CA LYS A 3 18.73 12.48 -1.07
C LYS A 3 17.69 11.72 -0.25
N ASP A 4 16.49 12.26 -0.16
CA ASP A 4 15.37 11.67 0.58
C ASP A 4 14.91 10.34 -0.05
N ASN A 5 14.82 10.23 -1.38
CA ASN A 5 14.41 9.01 -2.09
C ASN A 5 15.40 7.84 -1.91
N ALA A 6 16.70 8.14 -2.02
CA ALA A 6 17.74 7.13 -1.81
C ALA A 6 17.68 6.59 -0.38
N GLN A 7 17.33 7.45 0.59
CA GLN A 7 17.19 7.07 1.98
C GLN A 7 15.97 6.16 2.21
N ARG A 8 14.79 6.46 1.65
CA ARG A 8 13.58 5.62 1.79
C ARG A 8 13.84 4.17 1.34
N ASN A 9 14.41 4.03 0.14
CA ASN A 9 14.67 2.71 -0.45
C ASN A 9 15.74 1.92 0.29
N THR A 10 16.79 2.60 0.78
CA THR A 10 17.92 1.94 1.47
C THR A 10 17.49 1.31 2.80
N VAL A 11 16.62 1.98 3.57
CA VAL A 11 16.16 1.44 4.86
C VAL A 11 15.29 0.20 4.64
N ILE A 12 14.38 0.22 3.66
CA ILE A 12 13.57 -0.95 3.31
C ILE A 12 14.41 -2.12 2.82
N ASP A 13 15.47 -1.85 2.03
CA ASP A 13 16.38 -2.90 1.55
C ASP A 13 17.08 -3.65 2.69
N ALA A 14 17.38 -2.98 3.80
CA ALA A 14 17.97 -3.64 4.96
C ALA A 14 16.99 -4.65 5.58
N LEU A 15 15.72 -4.26 5.74
CA LEU A 15 14.68 -5.13 6.32
C LEU A 15 14.38 -6.35 5.45
N LEU A 16 14.37 -6.18 4.13
CA LEU A 16 14.05 -7.27 3.20
C LEU A 16 15.19 -8.30 3.03
N LYS A 17 16.42 -7.97 3.46
CA LYS A 17 17.58 -8.88 3.42
C LYS A 17 17.59 -9.91 4.55
N ASN A 18 16.82 -9.71 5.61
CA ASN A 18 16.75 -10.63 6.73
C ASN A 18 16.17 -12.00 6.30
N GLU A 19 16.59 -13.09 6.97
CA GLU A 19 16.09 -14.45 6.68
C GLU A 19 14.57 -14.52 6.84
N THR A 20 14.06 -13.99 7.96
CA THR A 20 12.64 -13.77 8.20
C THR A 20 12.30 -12.29 7.99
N THR A 21 11.14 -12.02 7.40
CA THR A 21 10.66 -10.66 7.20
C THR A 21 9.46 -10.38 8.09
N ASP A 22 9.58 -9.38 8.95
CA ASP A 22 8.46 -8.81 9.68
C ASP A 22 7.76 -7.77 8.79
N TRP A 23 6.61 -8.14 8.23
CA TRP A 23 5.82 -7.26 7.37
C TRP A 23 5.26 -6.04 8.12
N GLN A 24 5.05 -6.15 9.43
CA GLN A 24 4.61 -5.03 10.24
C GLN A 24 5.72 -4.00 10.35
N GLU A 25 6.95 -4.42 10.62
CA GLU A 25 8.12 -3.53 10.65
C GLU A 25 8.38 -2.87 9.29
N VAL A 26 8.29 -3.64 8.20
CA VAL A 26 8.38 -3.11 6.83
C VAL A 26 7.33 -2.03 6.61
N LEU A 27 6.06 -2.30 6.92
CA LEU A 27 4.98 -1.33 6.75
C LEU A 27 5.20 -0.07 7.59
N SER A 28 5.56 -0.22 8.87
CA SER A 28 5.82 0.91 9.77
C SER A 28 6.95 1.80 9.25
N THR A 29 7.97 1.19 8.65
CA THR A 29 9.10 1.89 8.05
C THR A 29 8.70 2.63 6.78
N VAL A 30 7.90 2.01 5.90
CA VAL A 30 7.34 2.71 4.72
C VAL A 30 6.49 3.88 5.16
N ILE A 31 5.55 3.69 6.09
CA ILE A 31 4.68 4.74 6.59
C ILE A 31 5.50 5.93 7.12
N SER A 32 6.53 5.66 7.91
CA SER A 32 7.40 6.70 8.47
C SER A 32 8.22 7.39 7.38
N ALA A 33 8.75 6.65 6.41
CA ALA A 33 9.58 7.17 5.32
C ALA A 33 8.82 8.13 4.38
N PHE A 34 7.49 7.99 4.31
CA PHE A 34 6.61 8.84 3.50
C PHE A 34 5.82 9.87 4.34
N ASP A 35 6.18 10.07 5.62
CA ASP A 35 5.45 10.93 6.56
C ASP A 35 3.94 10.66 6.56
N CYS A 36 3.56 9.39 6.49
CA CYS A 36 2.19 8.91 6.55
C CYS A 36 1.85 8.46 7.97
N THR A 37 0.58 8.19 8.24
CA THR A 37 0.12 7.70 9.55
C THR A 37 -0.55 6.33 9.48
N THR A 38 -1.03 5.98 8.29
CA THR A 38 -1.88 4.81 8.06
C THR A 38 -1.37 4.06 6.83
N GLY A 39 -1.52 2.74 6.83
CA GLY A 39 -1.21 1.93 5.67
C GLY A 39 -1.53 0.46 5.85
N THR A 40 -1.43 -0.29 4.75
CA THR A 40 -1.69 -1.72 4.68
C THR A 40 -0.79 -2.40 3.65
N ILE A 41 -0.38 -3.63 3.95
CA ILE A 41 0.20 -4.55 2.96
C ILE A 41 -0.81 -5.68 2.75
N HIS A 42 -1.18 -5.93 1.50
CA HIS A 42 -1.98 -7.09 1.13
C HIS A 42 -1.25 -7.94 0.12
N PHE A 43 -1.23 -9.25 0.33
CA PHE A 43 -0.70 -10.22 -0.65
C PHE A 43 -1.85 -10.84 -1.42
N LEU A 44 -1.63 -11.08 -2.70
CA LEU A 44 -2.57 -11.80 -3.54
C LEU A 44 -2.53 -13.29 -3.19
N ASP A 45 -3.66 -13.83 -2.74
CA ASP A 45 -3.86 -15.27 -2.68
C ASP A 45 -4.34 -15.78 -4.03
N GLU A 46 -3.45 -16.45 -4.77
CA GLU A 46 -3.73 -16.95 -6.12
C GLU A 46 -4.89 -17.96 -6.15
N LYS A 47 -5.18 -18.67 -5.04
CA LYS A 47 -6.25 -19.66 -5.00
C LYS A 47 -7.62 -19.02 -4.94
N SER A 48 -7.76 -17.96 -4.15
CA SER A 48 -9.03 -17.27 -3.94
C SER A 48 -9.22 -16.05 -4.84
N GLY A 49 -8.15 -15.50 -5.40
CA GLY A 49 -8.17 -14.24 -6.14
C GLY A 49 -8.38 -13.02 -5.23
N LEU A 50 -8.11 -13.15 -3.94
CA LEU A 50 -8.32 -12.10 -2.93
C LEU A 50 -6.99 -11.51 -2.47
N LEU A 51 -6.99 -10.20 -2.23
CA LEU A 51 -5.91 -9.50 -1.53
C LEU A 51 -6.09 -9.70 -0.01
N LYS A 52 -5.16 -10.41 0.62
CA LYS A 52 -5.19 -10.75 2.05
C LYS A 52 -4.20 -9.90 2.85
N VAL A 53 -4.69 -9.22 3.89
CA VAL A 53 -3.87 -8.34 4.73
C VAL A 53 -2.75 -9.12 5.40
N GLN A 54 -1.55 -8.55 5.40
CA GLN A 54 -0.35 -9.09 6.05
C GLN A 54 0.18 -8.17 7.14
N ALA A 55 0.00 -6.87 6.94
CA ALA A 55 0.34 -5.84 7.90
C ALA A 55 -0.65 -4.68 7.76
N HIS A 56 -0.94 -4.02 8.86
CA HIS A 56 -1.73 -2.80 8.86
C HIS A 56 -1.28 -1.87 9.99
N GLN A 57 -1.41 -0.57 9.80
CA GLN A 57 -1.09 0.42 10.83
C GLN A 57 -2.05 1.61 10.69
N GLY A 58 -2.43 2.19 11.83
CA GLY A 58 -3.33 3.36 11.85
C GLY A 58 -4.76 3.04 11.41
N ILE A 59 -5.15 1.76 11.41
CA ILE A 59 -6.48 1.29 11.04
C ILE A 59 -7.32 1.06 12.31
N PRO A 60 -8.50 1.71 12.45
CA PRO A 60 -9.41 1.44 13.55
C PRO A 60 -9.76 -0.06 13.70
N PRO A 61 -9.78 -0.63 14.92
CA PRO A 61 -9.97 -2.08 15.12
C PRO A 61 -11.24 -2.65 14.47
N PHE A 62 -12.34 -1.90 14.49
CA PHE A 62 -13.62 -2.32 13.90
C PHE A 62 -13.58 -2.40 12.36
N LEU A 63 -12.58 -1.77 11.72
CA LEU A 63 -12.40 -1.81 10.27
C LEU A 63 -11.55 -2.99 9.81
N ILE A 64 -10.67 -3.53 10.66
CA ILE A 64 -9.74 -4.61 10.31
C ILE A 64 -10.44 -5.79 9.62
N PRO A 65 -11.61 -6.28 10.09
CA PRO A 65 -12.32 -7.37 9.40
C PRO A 65 -12.84 -7.00 8.01
N LYS A 66 -13.10 -5.71 7.72
CA LYS A 66 -13.62 -5.26 6.42
C LYS A 66 -12.53 -5.14 5.35
N LEU A 67 -11.27 -5.10 5.78
CA LEU A 67 -10.07 -4.93 4.95
C LEU A 67 -9.11 -6.10 5.06
N SER A 68 -9.49 -7.16 5.76
CA SER A 68 -8.73 -8.41 5.83
C SER A 68 -8.64 -9.09 4.47
N GLU A 69 -9.73 -9.07 3.70
CA GLU A 69 -9.83 -9.62 2.36
C GLU A 69 -10.48 -8.62 1.41
N ILE A 70 -9.80 -8.30 0.31
CA ILE A 70 -10.26 -7.34 -0.68
C ILE A 70 -10.30 -8.02 -2.05
N PRO A 71 -11.48 -8.10 -2.71
CA PRO A 71 -11.56 -8.57 -4.09
C PRO A 71 -10.86 -7.62 -5.06
N ILE A 72 -10.29 -8.18 -6.12
CA ILE A 72 -9.79 -7.40 -7.27
C ILE A 72 -10.94 -6.55 -7.84
N GLY A 73 -10.62 -5.32 -8.25
CA GLY A 73 -11.57 -4.32 -8.75
C GLY A 73 -12.46 -3.68 -7.68
N LYS A 74 -12.22 -3.95 -6.38
CA LYS A 74 -13.01 -3.37 -5.27
C LYS A 74 -12.14 -2.52 -4.34
N GLY A 75 -12.54 -1.26 -4.15
CA GLY A 75 -11.78 -0.32 -3.33
C GLY A 75 -10.47 0.12 -4.01
N MET A 76 -9.76 1.06 -3.40
CA MET A 76 -8.49 1.55 -3.93
C MET A 76 -7.47 0.42 -4.15
N ALA A 77 -7.28 -0.47 -3.17
CA ALA A 77 -6.38 -1.61 -3.30
C ALA A 77 -6.80 -2.56 -4.43
N GLY A 78 -8.06 -3.00 -4.46
CA GLY A 78 -8.55 -3.91 -5.49
C GLY A 78 -8.46 -3.30 -6.90
N ILE A 79 -8.71 -1.99 -7.04
CA ILE A 79 -8.66 -1.29 -8.33
C ILE A 79 -7.21 -1.06 -8.77
N ALA A 80 -6.29 -0.73 -7.85
CA ALA A 80 -4.87 -0.65 -8.16
C ALA A 80 -4.32 -2.01 -8.66
N ALA A 81 -4.76 -3.09 -8.01
CA ALA A 81 -4.43 -4.45 -8.43
C ALA A 81 -5.02 -4.81 -9.80
N GLU A 82 -6.28 -4.45 -10.07
CA GLU A 82 -6.95 -4.71 -11.34
C GLU A 82 -6.27 -3.97 -12.51
N ARG A 83 -6.01 -2.67 -12.33
CA ARG A 83 -5.40 -1.81 -13.34
C ARG A 83 -3.90 -2.06 -13.49
N ARG A 84 -3.26 -2.63 -12.47
CA ARG A 84 -1.79 -2.73 -12.34
C ARG A 84 -1.13 -1.35 -12.40
N GLU A 85 -1.83 -0.35 -11.87
CA GLU A 85 -1.42 1.05 -11.80
C GLU A 85 -1.75 1.61 -10.41
N PRO A 86 -0.99 2.59 -9.90
CA PRO A 86 -1.34 3.28 -8.67
C PRO A 86 -2.73 3.92 -8.74
N VAL A 87 -3.44 3.91 -7.61
CA VAL A 87 -4.69 4.63 -7.42
C VAL A 87 -4.49 5.64 -6.29
N GLU A 88 -4.66 6.90 -6.61
CA GLU A 88 -4.44 8.04 -5.71
C GLU A 88 -5.74 8.79 -5.46
N MET A 89 -5.86 9.35 -4.27
CA MET A 89 -6.94 10.24 -3.89
C MET A 89 -6.39 11.39 -3.06
N CYS A 90 -6.55 12.61 -3.55
CA CYS A 90 -6.19 13.84 -2.83
C CYS A 90 -6.95 13.95 -1.50
N ASN A 91 -8.24 13.61 -1.51
CA ASN A 91 -9.06 13.49 -0.31
C ASN A 91 -10.04 12.33 -0.42
N LEU A 92 -9.73 11.24 0.28
CA LEU A 92 -10.54 10.03 0.33
C LEU A 92 -11.94 10.26 0.90
N GLN A 93 -12.12 11.25 1.79
CA GLN A 93 -13.42 11.52 2.40
C GLN A 93 -14.42 12.08 1.38
N THR A 94 -13.94 12.91 0.45
CA THR A 94 -14.76 13.60 -0.53
C THR A 94 -14.93 12.84 -1.84
N ASP A 95 -14.33 11.65 -1.98
CA ASP A 95 -14.44 10.83 -3.20
C ASP A 95 -15.91 10.47 -3.52
N ASP A 96 -16.38 10.86 -4.70
CA ASP A 96 -17.69 10.53 -5.25
C ASP A 96 -17.60 9.52 -6.41
N SER A 97 -16.39 9.11 -6.80
CA SER A 97 -16.15 8.22 -7.94
C SER A 97 -16.58 6.77 -7.69
N GLY A 98 -16.91 6.42 -6.44
CA GLY A 98 -17.25 5.06 -6.02
C GLY A 98 -16.04 4.13 -5.88
N VAL A 99 -14.82 4.64 -6.03
CA VAL A 99 -13.56 3.89 -5.88
C VAL A 99 -13.24 3.70 -4.40
N ALA A 100 -13.48 4.70 -3.55
CA ALA A 100 -13.32 4.57 -2.11
C ALA A 100 -14.47 3.76 -1.51
N ARG A 101 -14.16 2.62 -0.85
CA ARG A 101 -15.18 1.89 -0.09
C ARG A 101 -15.64 2.72 1.12
N PRO A 102 -16.91 2.61 1.56
CA PRO A 102 -17.38 3.30 2.77
C PRO A 102 -16.50 3.04 4.00
N ALA A 103 -16.02 1.80 4.16
CA ALA A 103 -15.10 1.41 5.22
C ALA A 103 -13.76 2.16 5.19
N ALA A 104 -13.27 2.55 4.00
CA ALA A 104 -12.05 3.35 3.90
C ALA A 104 -12.29 4.77 4.39
N LYS A 105 -13.47 5.36 4.14
CA LYS A 105 -13.83 6.69 4.65
C LYS A 105 -13.89 6.74 6.18
N GLU A 106 -14.31 5.65 6.81
CA GLU A 106 -14.34 5.50 8.27
C GLU A 106 -12.94 5.59 8.95
N THR A 107 -11.84 5.49 8.19
CA THR A 107 -10.48 5.73 8.72
C THR A 107 -10.16 7.20 8.98
N LYS A 108 -10.98 8.13 8.43
CA LYS A 108 -10.80 9.59 8.51
C LYS A 108 -9.47 10.12 7.96
N VAL A 109 -8.77 9.32 7.16
CA VAL A 109 -7.61 9.78 6.39
C VAL A 109 -8.08 10.47 5.12
N GLU A 110 -7.22 11.32 4.56
CA GLU A 110 -7.53 12.13 3.39
C GLU A 110 -6.61 11.72 2.23
N GLY A 111 -5.41 12.29 2.13
CA GLY A 111 -4.46 11.97 1.07
C GLY A 111 -4.02 10.51 1.12
N SER A 112 -4.38 9.73 0.10
CA SER A 112 -4.22 8.27 0.09
C SER A 112 -3.71 7.76 -1.24
N ILE A 113 -2.82 6.76 -1.21
CA ILE A 113 -2.35 6.03 -2.40
C ILE A 113 -2.35 4.53 -2.14
N ALA A 114 -2.80 3.76 -3.14
CA ALA A 114 -2.62 2.33 -3.23
C ALA A 114 -1.80 1.99 -4.46
N ALA A 115 -0.65 1.34 -4.28
CA ALA A 115 0.25 0.91 -5.34
C ALA A 115 0.19 -0.61 -5.52
N PRO A 116 0.13 -1.12 -6.76
CA PRO A 116 0.27 -2.55 -7.03
C PRO A 116 1.71 -3.01 -6.78
N MET A 117 1.86 -4.19 -6.19
CA MET A 117 3.14 -4.86 -6.03
C MET A 117 3.35 -5.79 -7.22
N MET A 118 4.19 -5.36 -8.16
CA MET A 118 4.43 -6.03 -9.43
C MET A 118 5.86 -6.55 -9.51
N LEU A 119 6.05 -7.73 -10.08
CA LEU A 119 7.35 -8.27 -10.43
C LEU A 119 7.26 -9.02 -11.76
N ASN A 120 8.10 -8.67 -12.72
CA ASN A 120 8.13 -9.29 -14.06
C ASN A 120 6.74 -9.37 -14.73
N GLY A 121 5.92 -8.32 -14.57
CA GLY A 121 4.56 -8.25 -15.13
C GLY A 121 3.48 -9.06 -14.39
N LYS A 122 3.85 -9.75 -13.30
CA LYS A 122 2.92 -10.49 -12.43
C LYS A 122 2.58 -9.66 -11.19
N LEU A 123 1.31 -9.69 -10.80
CA LEU A 123 0.80 -9.06 -9.58
C LEU A 123 1.01 -9.98 -8.37
N TYR A 124 1.53 -9.42 -7.29
CA TYR A 124 1.75 -10.12 -6.02
C TYR A 124 0.94 -9.55 -4.86
N GLY A 125 0.34 -8.37 -5.02
CA GLY A 125 -0.46 -7.74 -3.98
C GLY A 125 -0.55 -6.23 -4.14
N THR A 126 -0.83 -5.53 -3.05
CA THR A 126 -0.89 -4.07 -3.01
C THR A 126 -0.31 -3.49 -1.73
N LEU A 127 0.31 -2.32 -1.85
CA LEU A 127 0.82 -1.52 -0.75
C LEU A 127 0.05 -0.20 -0.69
N GLY A 128 -0.61 0.08 0.42
CA GLY A 128 -1.37 1.31 0.63
C GLY A 128 -0.79 2.15 1.76
N ILE A 129 -0.71 3.46 1.56
CA ILE A 129 -0.34 4.45 2.60
C ILE A 129 -1.24 5.68 2.53
N ALA A 130 -1.45 6.34 3.66
CA ALA A 130 -2.29 7.52 3.75
C ALA A 130 -1.82 8.51 4.82
N LYS A 131 -2.11 9.79 4.55
CA LYS A 131 -1.90 10.95 5.41
C LYS A 131 -3.24 11.41 6.02
N PRO A 132 -3.22 12.02 7.21
CA PRO A 132 -4.42 12.53 7.87
C PRO A 132 -4.92 13.86 7.26
N VAL A 133 -4.21 14.40 6.28
CA VAL A 133 -4.50 15.68 5.59
C VAL A 133 -4.58 15.44 4.09
N PRO A 134 -5.27 16.31 3.31
CA PRO A 134 -5.30 16.16 1.87
C PRO A 134 -3.88 16.25 1.33
N TYR A 135 -3.55 15.36 0.39
CA TYR A 135 -2.19 15.29 -0.13
C TYR A 135 -2.18 14.66 -1.52
N ASP A 136 -1.47 15.32 -2.43
CA ASP A 136 -1.12 14.78 -3.74
C ASP A 136 0.28 14.21 -3.66
N PHE A 137 0.41 12.89 -3.82
CA PHE A 137 1.72 12.26 -3.86
C PHE A 137 2.46 12.69 -5.12
N THR A 138 3.73 13.06 -4.95
CA THR A 138 4.58 13.46 -6.06
C THR A 138 4.90 12.27 -6.95
N LYS A 139 5.21 12.50 -8.23
CA LYS A 139 5.60 11.41 -9.16
C LYS A 139 6.78 10.61 -8.62
N GLU A 140 7.69 11.28 -7.93
CA GLU A 140 8.83 10.69 -7.25
C GLU A 140 8.41 9.76 -6.11
N GLU A 141 7.47 10.17 -5.25
CA GLU A 141 6.93 9.32 -4.18
C GLU A 141 6.17 8.12 -4.73
N VAL A 142 5.36 8.32 -5.77
CA VAL A 142 4.65 7.23 -6.46
C VAL A 142 5.66 6.22 -7.02
N SER A 143 6.73 6.70 -7.67
CA SER A 143 7.81 5.85 -8.19
C SER A 143 8.57 5.12 -7.07
N ASP A 144 8.85 5.77 -5.95
CA ASP A 144 9.50 5.16 -4.80
C ASP A 144 8.62 4.04 -4.22
N LEU A 145 7.31 4.28 -4.08
CA LEU A 145 6.35 3.31 -3.53
C LEU A 145 6.20 2.08 -4.43
N LEU A 146 6.16 2.28 -5.76
CA LEU A 146 6.17 1.19 -6.75
C LEU A 146 7.46 0.36 -6.66
N THR A 147 8.61 1.02 -6.53
CA THR A 147 9.92 0.35 -6.38
C THR A 147 9.96 -0.50 -5.10
N ILE A 148 9.41 0.03 -4.00
CA ILE A 148 9.26 -0.72 -2.74
C ILE A 148 8.34 -1.93 -2.95
N GLY A 149 7.22 -1.76 -3.65
CA GLY A 149 6.30 -2.85 -3.99
C GLY A 149 6.96 -3.97 -4.82
N GLU A 150 7.80 -3.61 -5.78
CA GLU A 150 8.58 -4.58 -6.57
C GLU A 150 9.57 -5.35 -5.69
N LYS A 151 10.26 -4.67 -4.78
CA LYS A 151 11.19 -5.32 -3.84
C LYS A 151 10.51 -6.29 -2.89
N ILE A 152 9.34 -5.89 -2.35
CA ILE A 152 8.50 -6.79 -1.54
C ILE A 152 8.09 -8.01 -2.38
N SER A 153 7.63 -7.79 -3.61
CA SER A 153 7.25 -8.87 -4.54
C SER A 153 8.40 -9.85 -4.77
N LYS A 154 9.62 -9.33 -4.98
CA LYS A 154 10.83 -10.15 -5.13
C LYS A 154 11.08 -11.01 -3.90
N LYS A 155 10.98 -10.43 -2.69
CA LYS A 155 11.19 -11.14 -1.42
C LYS A 155 10.21 -12.28 -1.21
N ILE A 156 8.93 -12.10 -1.54
CA ILE A 156 7.92 -13.16 -1.39
C ILE A 156 7.90 -14.17 -2.54
N SER A 157 8.56 -13.85 -3.66
CA SER A 157 8.74 -14.77 -4.80
C SER A 157 9.99 -15.66 -4.70
N SER A 158 10.89 -15.36 -3.75
CA SER A 158 12.16 -16.06 -3.53
C SER A 158 11.97 -17.20 -2.53
#